data_AF-A0A0D8BA00-F1
#
_entry.id   AF-A0A0D8BA00-F1
#
_cell.length_a   1.000
_cell.length_b   1.000
_cell.length_c   1.000
_cell.angle_alpha   90.00
_cell.angle_beta   90.00
_cell.angle_gamma   90.00
#
_symmetry.space_group_name_H-M   'P 1'
#
loop_
_entity.id
_entity.type
_entity.pdbx_description
1 polymer ?
#
loop_
_entity_poly.entity_id
_entity_poly.type
_entity_poly.pdbx_seq_one_letter_code
_entity_poly.pdbx_strand_id
1 'polypeptide(L)'
;MPLHWRGQARSIAFTRHDTHLRAENSQLCGFIPMIGIVPTGEQTGTVTKDVALYWDADQNIDAAELQDVFSGPEITIWSGVFVVANEPFDHIWLWLTATEPGTCRIDAEDQAIEAGVCRPAFAYRTPTIVEGESLAYLTKPRPADQPGPHGERRYELGATGHGPAAARLAERIVSQIRRFDRDRSAQPIITSYPADRAEETRPAGIVIDKSHVRLVITS
;
A
#
# COMPACT_ATOMS: atom_id res chain seq x y z
N MET A 1 13.38 -1.93 -16.31
CA MET A 1 12.94 -2.92 -15.30
C MET A 1 12.18 -2.17 -14.23
N PRO A 2 11.05 -2.71 -13.73
CA PRO A 2 10.29 -2.07 -12.65
C PRO A 2 11.12 -1.98 -11.36
N LEU A 3 11.00 -0.87 -10.64
CA LEU A 3 11.46 -0.76 -9.26
C LEU A 3 10.36 -1.28 -8.34
N HIS A 4 10.73 -2.15 -7.39
CA HIS A 4 9.81 -2.76 -6.44
C HIS A 4 10.09 -2.31 -5.00
N TRP A 5 9.04 -1.95 -4.25
CA TRP A 5 9.12 -1.67 -2.82
C TRP A 5 7.73 -1.72 -2.18
N ARG A 6 7.61 -2.26 -0.97
CA ARG A 6 6.36 -2.23 -0.18
C ARG A 6 5.14 -2.72 -1.01
N GLY A 7 5.38 -3.74 -1.85
CA GLY A 7 4.45 -4.33 -2.82
C GLY A 7 4.14 -3.51 -4.10
N GLN A 8 4.73 -2.32 -4.25
CA GLN A 8 4.71 -1.54 -5.50
C GLN A 8 5.56 -2.20 -6.60
N ALA A 9 5.19 -1.91 -7.84
CA ALA A 9 6.01 -2.16 -9.03
C ALA A 9 5.84 -0.97 -9.98
N ARG A 10 6.85 -0.09 -10.07
CA ARG A 10 6.73 1.15 -10.86
C ARG A 10 7.89 1.36 -11.82
N SER A 11 7.58 1.92 -12.98
CA SER A 11 8.56 2.46 -13.92
C SER A 11 8.85 3.90 -13.53
N ILE A 12 10.13 4.24 -13.38
CA ILE A 12 10.57 5.54 -12.87
C ILE A 12 11.65 6.09 -13.79
N ALA A 13 11.46 7.33 -14.22
CA ALA A 13 12.47 8.10 -14.94
C ALA A 13 13.20 9.00 -13.95
N PHE A 14 14.40 8.58 -13.52
CA PHE A 14 15.20 9.35 -12.58
C PHE A 14 16.01 10.45 -13.27
N THR A 15 16.06 11.62 -12.64
CA THR A 15 17.04 12.66 -12.90
C THR A 15 18.26 12.42 -12.01
N ARG A 16 19.45 12.42 -12.60
CA ARG A 16 20.70 12.25 -11.87
C ARG A 16 21.14 13.57 -11.23
N HIS A 17 21.36 13.54 -9.92
CA HIS A 17 22.08 14.55 -9.16
C HIS A 17 23.45 13.99 -8.76
N ASP A 18 24.33 14.83 -8.21
CA ASP A 18 25.72 14.46 -7.92
C ASP A 18 25.83 13.21 -7.02
N THR A 19 24.95 13.10 -6.03
CA THR A 19 25.00 12.07 -4.98
C THR A 19 23.84 11.09 -5.00
N HIS A 20 22.80 11.35 -5.79
CA HIS A 20 21.54 10.59 -5.76
C HIS A 20 20.78 10.70 -7.07
N LEU A 21 19.78 9.83 -7.21
CA LEU A 21 18.80 9.86 -8.28
C LEU A 21 17.47 10.37 -7.72
N ARG A 22 16.78 11.27 -8.41
CA ARG A 22 15.51 11.85 -7.95
C ARG A 22 14.44 11.75 -9.03
N ALA A 23 13.23 11.38 -8.63
CA ALA A 23 12.06 11.36 -9.51
C ALA A 23 10.85 11.96 -8.78
N GLU A 24 10.05 12.74 -9.52
CA GLU A 24 8.79 13.32 -9.03
C GLU A 24 7.56 12.59 -9.58
N ASN A 25 7.78 11.70 -10.56
CA ASN A 25 6.73 10.96 -11.24
C ASN A 25 7.16 9.53 -11.50
N SER A 26 6.17 8.64 -11.48
CA SER A 26 6.32 7.22 -11.73
C SER A 26 5.04 6.66 -12.34
N GLN A 27 5.17 5.57 -13.09
CA GLN A 27 4.04 4.89 -13.72
C GLN A 27 3.89 3.49 -13.12
N LEU A 28 2.66 3.12 -12.73
CA LEU A 28 2.39 1.76 -12.29
C LEU A 28 2.71 0.78 -13.43
N CYS A 29 3.49 -0.24 -13.14
CA CYS A 29 3.73 -1.30 -14.11
C CYS A 29 2.51 -2.23 -14.13
N GLY A 30 1.72 -2.19 -15.20
CA GLY A 30 0.60 -3.12 -15.44
C GLY A 30 1.02 -4.56 -15.73
N PHE A 31 2.32 -4.85 -15.75
CA PHE A 31 2.85 -6.21 -15.92
C PHE A 31 2.89 -6.92 -14.57
N ILE A 32 2.03 -7.92 -14.41
CA ILE A 32 2.18 -8.94 -13.37
C ILE A 32 3.41 -9.78 -13.76
N PRO A 33 4.42 -9.97 -12.90
CA PRO A 33 5.52 -10.88 -13.20
C PRO A 33 4.94 -12.27 -13.50
N MET A 34 5.18 -12.81 -14.71
CA MET A 34 4.72 -14.15 -15.12
C MET A 34 5.40 -15.30 -14.35
N ILE A 35 6.35 -14.98 -13.48
CA ILE A 35 7.19 -15.94 -12.77
C ILE A 35 7.27 -15.46 -11.33
N GLY A 36 7.01 -16.37 -10.38
CA GLY A 36 6.98 -16.13 -8.93
C GLY A 36 8.31 -15.77 -8.29
N ILE A 37 9.11 -14.95 -8.97
CA ILE A 37 10.36 -14.40 -8.50
C ILE A 37 10.28 -12.90 -8.80
N VAL A 38 9.78 -12.12 -7.83
CA VAL A 38 10.28 -10.76 -7.65
C VAL A 38 11.67 -10.97 -7.04
N PRO A 39 12.80 -10.75 -7.74
CA PRO A 39 14.11 -11.16 -7.24
C PRO A 39 14.64 -10.35 -6.05
N THR A 40 13.79 -9.61 -5.32
CA THR A 40 14.25 -8.65 -4.32
C THR A 40 13.35 -8.59 -3.10
N GLY A 41 13.67 -9.42 -2.10
CA GLY A 41 13.51 -9.09 -0.69
C GLY A 41 12.09 -8.97 -0.12
N GLU A 42 11.03 -9.29 -0.86
CA GLU A 42 9.69 -9.37 -0.25
C GLU A 42 9.62 -10.66 0.59
N GLN A 43 9.27 -10.52 1.86
CA GLN A 43 8.97 -11.58 2.81
C GLN A 43 7.48 -11.88 2.80
N THR A 44 7.09 -13.07 3.25
CA THR A 44 5.70 -13.50 3.31
C THR A 44 5.41 -14.29 4.57
N GLY A 45 4.16 -14.21 5.04
CA GLY A 45 3.67 -14.96 6.18
C GLY A 45 2.15 -15.07 6.16
N THR A 46 1.64 -16.24 6.49
CA THR A 46 0.20 -16.49 6.63
C THR A 46 -0.32 -15.82 7.90
N VAL A 47 -1.36 -15.00 7.78
CA VAL A 47 -2.00 -14.30 8.91
C VAL A 47 -3.28 -14.99 9.36
N THR A 48 -3.98 -15.65 8.45
CA THR A 48 -5.04 -16.61 8.78
C THR A 48 -5.21 -17.56 7.60
N LYS A 49 -6.08 -18.56 7.73
CA LYS A 49 -6.37 -19.49 6.64
C LYS A 49 -6.78 -18.70 5.39
N ASP A 50 -6.14 -19.01 4.25
CA ASP A 50 -6.43 -18.43 2.94
C ASP A 50 -6.14 -16.90 2.85
N VAL A 51 -5.38 -16.33 3.79
CA VAL A 51 -4.91 -14.93 3.78
C VAL A 51 -3.42 -14.84 4.15
N ALA A 52 -2.63 -14.24 3.27
CA ALA A 52 -1.20 -14.00 3.46
C ALA A 52 -0.87 -12.51 3.45
N LEU A 53 0.18 -12.16 4.20
CA LEU A 53 0.79 -10.84 4.23
C LEU A 53 2.14 -10.88 3.49
N TYR A 54 2.48 -9.78 2.82
CA TYR A 54 3.76 -9.59 2.15
C TYR A 54 4.36 -8.23 2.49
N TRP A 55 5.62 -8.21 2.90
CA TRP A 55 6.34 -7.01 3.33
C TRP A 55 7.78 -7.00 2.83
N ASP A 56 8.44 -5.85 2.81
CA ASP A 56 9.81 -5.72 2.30
C ASP A 56 10.84 -6.07 3.40
N ALA A 57 12.01 -6.58 3.04
CA ALA A 57 13.01 -7.13 3.97
C ALA A 57 13.54 -6.19 5.06
N ASP A 58 13.40 -4.88 4.90
CA ASP A 58 13.79 -3.89 5.92
C ASP A 58 12.68 -3.64 6.97
N GLN A 59 11.50 -4.23 6.80
CA GLN A 59 10.43 -4.21 7.80
C GLN A 59 10.60 -5.31 8.84
N ASN A 60 10.45 -4.93 10.11
CA ASN A 60 10.32 -5.86 11.22
C ASN A 60 8.83 -6.17 11.46
N ILE A 61 8.22 -6.93 10.56
CA ILE A 61 6.84 -7.42 10.68
C ILE A 61 6.89 -8.90 11.04
N ASP A 62 6.24 -9.27 12.15
CA ASP A 62 6.03 -10.66 12.53
C ASP A 62 4.58 -11.08 12.23
N ALA A 63 4.39 -11.92 11.23
CA ALA A 63 3.08 -12.43 10.88
C ALA A 63 2.44 -13.30 11.99
N ALA A 64 3.25 -13.85 12.90
CA ALA A 64 2.73 -14.62 14.03
C ALA A 64 1.91 -13.76 15.02
N GLU A 65 2.27 -12.48 15.18
CA GLU A 65 1.51 -11.51 16.01
C GLU A 65 0.12 -11.20 15.42
N LEU A 66 -0.13 -11.58 14.16
CA LEU A 66 -1.37 -11.30 13.44
C LEU A 66 -2.29 -12.53 13.28
N GLN A 67 -1.93 -13.70 13.84
CA GLN A 67 -2.67 -14.95 13.61
C GLN A 67 -4.17 -14.89 13.98
N ASP A 68 -4.51 -14.11 15.01
CA ASP A 68 -5.87 -13.94 15.51
C ASP A 68 -6.52 -12.63 15.08
N VAL A 69 -5.85 -11.83 14.24
CA VAL A 69 -6.28 -10.46 13.92
C VAL A 69 -7.68 -10.43 13.28
N PHE A 70 -8.02 -11.45 12.48
CA PHE A 70 -9.32 -11.61 11.82
C PHE A 70 -10.39 -12.29 12.69
N SER A 71 -10.03 -12.81 13.87
CA SER A 71 -10.99 -13.42 14.80
C SER A 71 -11.77 -12.37 15.60
N GLY A 72 -11.24 -11.14 15.66
CA GLY A 72 -11.83 -10.00 16.37
C GLY A 72 -12.83 -9.20 15.53
N PRO A 73 -13.44 -8.15 16.13
CA PRO A 73 -14.30 -7.24 15.39
C PRO A 73 -13.49 -6.41 14.37
N GLU A 74 -14.09 -6.17 13.21
CA GLU A 74 -13.56 -5.26 12.20
C GLU A 74 -14.17 -3.86 12.31
N ILE A 75 -13.41 -2.83 11.92
CA ILE A 75 -13.89 -1.46 11.81
C ILE A 75 -13.68 -1.00 10.37
N THR A 76 -14.77 -0.65 9.68
CA THR A 76 -14.70 -0.07 8.34
C THR A 76 -15.01 1.42 8.36
N ILE A 77 -14.11 2.22 7.81
CA ILE A 77 -14.25 3.68 7.73
C ILE A 77 -14.33 4.07 6.26
N TRP A 78 -15.40 4.80 5.93
CA TRP A 78 -15.68 5.30 4.60
C TRP A 78 -15.21 6.74 4.47
N SER A 79 -14.55 7.05 3.36
CA SER A 79 -13.78 8.28 3.23
C SER A 79 -14.61 9.51 2.84
N GLY A 80 -15.78 9.31 2.22
CA GLY A 80 -16.52 10.31 1.45
C GLY A 80 -15.97 10.57 0.05
N VAL A 81 -14.90 9.86 -0.35
CA VAL A 81 -14.26 9.98 -1.67
C VAL A 81 -14.80 8.91 -2.60
N PHE A 82 -15.14 9.31 -3.82
CA PHE A 82 -15.75 8.46 -4.82
C PHE A 82 -14.88 8.35 -6.08
N VAL A 83 -14.89 7.17 -6.69
CA VAL A 83 -14.31 6.89 -8.00
C VAL A 83 -15.37 6.30 -8.93
N VAL A 84 -15.15 6.45 -10.24
CA VAL A 84 -15.99 5.80 -11.26
C VAL A 84 -15.44 4.43 -11.64
N ALA A 85 -16.19 3.66 -12.42
CA ALA A 85 -15.70 2.38 -12.94
C ALA A 85 -14.41 2.59 -13.77
N ASN A 86 -13.42 1.71 -13.56
CA ASN A 86 -12.10 1.72 -14.22
C ASN A 86 -11.23 2.95 -13.93
N GLU A 87 -11.61 3.81 -12.99
CA GLU A 87 -10.76 4.90 -12.56
C GLU A 87 -9.64 4.38 -11.64
N PRO A 88 -8.36 4.59 -11.99
CA PRO A 88 -7.25 4.13 -11.16
C PRO A 88 -7.14 4.96 -9.88
N PHE A 89 -6.84 4.28 -8.79
CA PHE A 89 -6.59 4.88 -7.47
C PHE A 89 -5.32 4.30 -6.83
N ASP A 90 -4.37 3.82 -7.65
CA ASP A 90 -3.11 3.20 -7.20
C ASP A 90 -2.19 4.18 -6.46
N HIS A 91 -2.33 5.49 -6.72
CA HIS A 91 -1.59 6.53 -6.02
C HIS A 91 -1.87 6.53 -4.51
N ILE A 92 -3.01 6.00 -4.05
CA ILE A 92 -3.27 5.82 -2.61
C ILE A 92 -2.20 4.92 -1.99
N TRP A 93 -1.88 3.80 -2.64
CA TRP A 93 -0.82 2.91 -2.18
C TRP A 93 0.55 3.58 -2.28
N LEU A 94 0.81 4.34 -3.35
CA LEU A 94 2.06 5.09 -3.46
C LEU A 94 2.24 6.08 -2.29
N TRP A 95 1.18 6.80 -1.91
CA TRP A 95 1.18 7.71 -0.77
C TRP A 95 1.37 7.00 0.57
N LEU A 96 0.80 5.80 0.74
CA LEU A 96 1.05 4.97 1.92
C LEU A 96 2.56 4.67 2.07
N THR A 97 3.26 4.33 0.98
CA THR A 97 4.71 4.08 1.05
C THR A 97 5.55 5.31 1.44
N ALA A 98 5.00 6.52 1.29
CA ALA A 98 5.63 7.79 1.64
C ALA A 98 5.36 8.25 3.08
N THR A 99 4.37 7.66 3.75
CA THR A 99 3.84 8.16 5.03
C THR A 99 3.76 7.10 6.12
N GLU A 100 3.64 5.84 5.74
CA GLU A 100 3.35 4.74 6.66
C GLU A 100 4.47 3.68 6.61
N PRO A 101 5.37 3.63 7.62
CA PRO A 101 6.47 2.66 7.66
C PRO A 101 6.01 1.19 7.57
N GLY A 102 4.82 0.90 8.11
CA GLY A 102 4.18 -0.42 8.08
C GLY A 102 3.45 -0.77 6.78
N THR A 103 3.62 0.02 5.71
CA THR A 103 2.96 -0.27 4.42
C THR A 103 3.42 -1.62 3.87
N CYS A 104 2.48 -2.48 3.57
CA CYS A 104 2.68 -3.82 3.05
C CYS A 104 1.49 -4.17 2.13
N ARG A 105 1.33 -5.44 1.76
CA ARG A 105 0.13 -5.89 1.05
C ARG A 105 -0.42 -7.19 1.63
N ILE A 106 -1.74 -7.32 1.57
CA ILE A 106 -2.42 -8.60 1.78
C ILE A 106 -2.76 -9.24 0.44
N ASP A 107 -2.78 -10.56 0.47
CA ASP A 107 -3.25 -11.47 -0.58
C ASP A 107 -4.28 -12.39 0.09
N ALA A 108 -5.53 -12.29 -0.35
CA ALA A 108 -6.63 -13.09 0.16
C ALA A 108 -7.17 -13.95 -0.97
N GLU A 109 -7.21 -15.27 -0.76
CA GLU A 109 -7.81 -16.19 -1.71
C GLU A 109 -9.33 -16.03 -1.72
N ASP A 110 -9.96 -16.46 -2.82
CA ASP A 110 -11.41 -16.33 -3.01
C ASP A 110 -12.19 -16.99 -1.87
N GLN A 111 -11.69 -18.09 -1.31
CA GLN A 111 -12.30 -18.80 -0.17
C GLN A 111 -12.41 -17.90 1.08
N ALA A 112 -11.36 -17.12 1.41
CA ALA A 112 -11.39 -16.20 2.54
C ALA A 112 -12.39 -15.06 2.31
N ILE A 113 -12.44 -14.54 1.08
CA ILE A 113 -13.32 -13.44 0.69
C ILE A 113 -14.79 -13.90 0.72
N GLU A 114 -15.09 -15.07 0.16
CA GLU A 114 -16.43 -15.68 0.16
C GLU A 114 -16.91 -16.03 1.58
N ALA A 115 -16.02 -16.49 2.44
CA ALA A 115 -16.30 -16.73 3.85
C ALA A 115 -16.46 -15.44 4.68
N GLY A 116 -16.16 -14.27 4.08
CA GLY A 116 -16.30 -12.97 4.75
C GLY A 116 -15.20 -12.66 5.77
N VAL A 117 -14.07 -13.38 5.72
CA VAL A 117 -12.90 -13.16 6.59
C VAL A 117 -12.34 -11.74 6.39
N CYS A 118 -12.27 -11.31 5.14
CA CYS A 118 -11.87 -9.96 4.78
C CYS A 118 -12.54 -9.52 3.48
N ARG A 119 -12.53 -8.20 3.21
CA ARG A 119 -13.12 -7.59 2.01
C ARG A 119 -12.12 -6.65 1.34
N PRO A 120 -11.01 -7.17 0.79
CA PRO A 120 -9.97 -6.34 0.16
C PRO A 120 -10.45 -5.64 -1.12
N ALA A 121 -9.88 -4.48 -1.43
CA ALA A 121 -10.12 -3.79 -2.70
C ALA A 121 -9.67 -4.61 -3.92
N PHE A 122 -8.57 -5.34 -3.78
CA PHE A 122 -7.99 -6.22 -4.79
C PHE A 122 -7.54 -7.53 -4.11
N ALA A 123 -8.11 -8.68 -4.50
CA ALA A 123 -7.85 -9.97 -3.84
C ALA A 123 -6.35 -10.24 -3.61
N TYR A 124 -5.52 -10.12 -4.65
CA TYR A 124 -4.12 -10.54 -4.61
C TYR A 124 -3.10 -9.48 -4.14
N ARG A 125 -3.48 -8.20 -4.13
CA ARG A 125 -2.53 -7.09 -3.89
C ARG A 125 -3.23 -5.86 -3.32
N THR A 126 -3.80 -6.00 -2.12
CA THR A 126 -4.41 -4.84 -1.44
C THR A 126 -3.41 -4.13 -0.55
N PRO A 127 -3.23 -2.80 -0.69
CA PRO A 127 -2.38 -2.03 0.22
C PRO A 127 -2.87 -2.13 1.65
N THR A 128 -1.94 -2.40 2.55
CA THR A 128 -2.19 -2.67 3.97
C THR A 128 -1.18 -1.91 4.83
N ILE A 129 -1.56 -1.49 6.03
CA ILE A 129 -0.65 -1.02 7.07
C ILE A 129 -0.69 -2.02 8.22
N VAL A 130 0.47 -2.41 8.73
CA VAL A 130 0.61 -3.22 9.96
C VAL A 130 1.29 -2.39 11.05
N GLU A 131 0.80 -2.54 12.29
CA GLU A 131 1.45 -2.00 13.48
C GLU A 131 1.15 -2.90 14.70
N GLY A 132 2.17 -3.65 15.16
CA GLY A 132 2.00 -4.68 16.18
C GLY A 132 0.95 -5.72 15.77
N GLU A 133 0.09 -6.09 16.71
CA GLU A 133 -1.01 -7.05 16.55
C GLU A 133 -2.24 -6.47 15.80
N SER A 134 -2.04 -5.44 14.97
CA SER A 134 -3.13 -4.77 14.24
C SER A 134 -2.77 -4.54 12.79
N LEU A 135 -3.78 -4.60 11.93
CA LEU A 135 -3.65 -4.26 10.52
C LEU A 135 -4.85 -3.46 10.03
N ALA A 136 -4.66 -2.69 8.96
CA ALA A 136 -5.77 -2.17 8.17
C ALA A 136 -5.44 -2.24 6.68
N TYR A 137 -6.46 -2.47 5.86
CA TYR A 137 -6.32 -2.59 4.41
C TYR A 137 -7.35 -1.72 3.69
N LEU A 138 -7.06 -1.37 2.44
CA LEU A 138 -8.03 -0.72 1.57
C LEU A 138 -9.19 -1.67 1.28
N THR A 139 -10.39 -1.28 1.68
CA THR A 139 -11.57 -2.15 1.61
C THR A 139 -12.19 -2.14 0.21
N LYS A 140 -12.93 -3.19 -0.13
CA LYS A 140 -13.72 -3.28 -1.36
C LYS A 140 -14.62 -2.05 -1.46
N PRO A 141 -14.48 -1.22 -2.50
CA PRO A 141 -15.30 -0.03 -2.65
C PRO A 141 -16.79 -0.37 -2.65
N ARG A 142 -17.59 0.38 -1.89
CA ARG A 142 -19.04 0.20 -1.88
C ARG A 142 -19.70 1.07 -2.95
N PRO A 143 -20.79 0.63 -3.59
CA PRO A 143 -21.53 1.49 -4.52
C PRO A 143 -22.10 2.71 -3.77
N ALA A 144 -22.10 3.86 -4.45
CA ALA A 144 -22.78 5.06 -3.98
C ALA A 144 -24.31 4.92 -4.16
N ASP A 145 -25.08 5.49 -3.24
CA ASP A 145 -26.55 5.50 -3.33
C ASP A 145 -27.06 6.31 -4.52
N GLN A 146 -26.32 7.36 -4.91
CA GLN A 146 -26.68 8.24 -6.01
C GLN A 146 -25.63 8.18 -7.13
N PRO A 147 -26.06 8.14 -8.41
CA PRO A 147 -25.15 8.23 -9.53
C PRO A 147 -24.44 9.58 -9.54
N GLY A 148 -23.35 9.68 -10.30
CA GLY A 148 -22.66 10.94 -10.52
C GLY A 148 -23.41 11.88 -11.46
N PRO A 149 -22.87 13.09 -11.70
CA PRO A 149 -23.53 14.13 -12.48
C PRO A 149 -23.89 13.73 -13.92
N HIS A 150 -23.22 12.71 -14.47
CA HIS A 150 -23.45 12.20 -15.82
C HIS A 150 -24.14 10.83 -15.82
N GLY A 151 -24.75 10.43 -14.70
CA GLY A 151 -25.45 9.15 -14.56
C GLY A 151 -24.51 7.96 -14.31
N GLU A 152 -23.21 8.21 -14.11
CA GLU A 152 -22.22 7.17 -13.90
C GLU A 152 -22.32 6.54 -12.50
N ARG A 153 -22.07 5.23 -12.43
CA ARG A 153 -21.95 4.54 -11.14
C ARG A 153 -20.67 4.97 -10.46
N ARG A 154 -20.80 5.35 -9.19
CA ARG A 154 -19.71 5.75 -8.32
C ARG A 154 -19.51 4.73 -7.21
N TYR A 155 -18.29 4.60 -6.75
CA TYR A 155 -17.91 3.71 -5.67
C TYR A 155 -17.13 4.49 -4.62
N GLU A 156 -17.56 4.40 -3.38
CA GLU A 156 -16.89 5.04 -2.26
C GLU A 156 -15.68 4.21 -1.83
N LEU A 157 -14.54 4.87 -1.69
CA LEU A 157 -13.33 4.27 -1.17
C LEU A 157 -13.33 4.27 0.36
N GLY A 158 -12.78 3.23 0.96
CA GLY A 158 -12.70 3.09 2.42
C GLY A 158 -11.58 2.17 2.86
N ALA A 159 -11.44 2.00 4.17
CA ALA A 159 -10.47 1.10 4.77
C ALA A 159 -11.12 0.28 5.88
N THR A 160 -10.68 -0.97 6.02
CA THR A 160 -11.10 -1.85 7.11
C THR A 160 -9.89 -2.17 7.98
N GLY A 161 -10.02 -1.93 9.29
CA GLY A 161 -9.02 -2.24 10.30
C GLY A 161 -9.45 -3.40 11.19
N HIS A 162 -8.44 -4.11 11.70
CA HIS A 162 -8.54 -5.26 12.60
C HIS A 162 -7.52 -5.14 13.74
N GLY A 163 -7.84 -5.73 14.89
CA GLY A 163 -7.00 -5.67 16.10
C GLY A 163 -7.16 -4.40 16.96
N PRO A 164 -6.40 -4.28 18.06
CA PRO A 164 -6.53 -3.17 19.03
C PRO A 164 -6.41 -1.76 18.45
N ALA A 165 -5.68 -1.59 17.33
CA ALA A 165 -5.50 -0.30 16.67
C ALA A 165 -6.37 -0.13 15.40
N ALA A 166 -7.36 -0.99 15.17
CA ALA A 166 -8.20 -1.05 13.96
C ALA A 166 -8.67 0.34 13.46
N ALA A 167 -9.34 1.11 14.32
CA ALA A 167 -9.87 2.43 13.95
C ALA A 167 -8.76 3.39 13.51
N ARG A 168 -7.69 3.49 14.29
CA ARG A 168 -6.56 4.40 14.01
C ARG A 168 -5.85 4.04 12.70
N LEU A 169 -5.64 2.75 12.43
CA LEU A 169 -5.00 2.31 11.19
C LEU A 169 -5.91 2.54 9.97
N ALA A 170 -7.22 2.27 10.09
CA ALA A 170 -8.18 2.56 9.03
C ALA A 170 -8.28 4.07 8.74
N GLU A 171 -8.25 4.93 9.76
CA GLU A 171 -8.24 6.39 9.60
C GLU A 171 -7.00 6.90 8.85
N ARG A 172 -5.83 6.30 9.08
CA ARG A 172 -4.59 6.64 8.36
C ARG A 172 -4.70 6.34 6.87
N ILE A 173 -5.25 5.18 6.50
CA ILE A 173 -5.52 4.86 5.09
C ILE A 173 -6.54 5.85 4.51
N VAL A 174 -7.64 6.14 5.23
CA VAL A 174 -8.65 7.12 4.79
C VAL A 174 -8.06 8.53 4.63
N SER A 175 -7.08 8.92 5.44
CA SER A 175 -6.33 10.16 5.26
C SER A 175 -5.59 10.19 3.92
N GLN A 176 -4.96 9.08 3.52
CA GLN A 176 -4.32 8.97 2.21
C GLN A 176 -5.33 8.93 1.06
N ILE A 177 -6.52 8.34 1.24
CA ILE A 177 -7.63 8.41 0.28
C ILE A 177 -8.03 9.88 0.05
N ARG A 178 -8.22 10.65 1.13
CA ARG A 178 -8.55 12.08 1.04
C ARG A 178 -7.40 12.92 0.49
N ARG A 179 -6.15 12.52 0.71
CA ARG A 179 -4.97 13.15 0.09
C ARG A 179 -4.99 12.97 -1.42
N PHE A 180 -5.23 11.74 -1.88
CA PHE A 180 -5.40 11.42 -3.30
C PHE A 180 -6.53 12.24 -3.93
N ASP A 181 -7.67 12.40 -3.25
CA ASP A 181 -8.81 13.12 -3.82
C ASP A 181 -8.52 14.62 -4.07
N ARG A 182 -7.71 15.26 -3.21
CA ARG A 182 -7.34 16.67 -3.38
C ARG A 182 -6.49 16.92 -4.62
N ASP A 183 -5.63 15.97 -4.97
CA ASP A 183 -4.83 16.00 -6.19
C ASP A 183 -4.52 14.57 -6.64
N ARG A 184 -5.30 14.09 -7.62
CA ARG A 184 -5.20 12.73 -8.14
C ARG A 184 -3.92 12.50 -8.96
N SER A 185 -3.27 13.58 -9.42
CA SER A 185 -2.04 13.54 -10.20
C SER A 185 -0.78 13.56 -9.33
N ALA A 186 -0.88 14.10 -8.10
CA ALA A 186 0.24 14.22 -7.20
C ALA A 186 0.81 12.86 -6.79
N GLN A 187 2.14 12.79 -6.80
CA GLN A 187 2.93 11.65 -6.32
C GLN A 187 3.98 12.13 -5.31
N PRO A 188 4.42 11.27 -4.38
CA PRO A 188 5.58 11.55 -3.57
C PRO A 188 6.85 11.62 -4.43
N ILE A 189 7.86 12.33 -3.91
CA ILE A 189 9.19 12.34 -4.50
C ILE A 189 9.90 11.04 -4.10
N ILE A 190 10.51 10.39 -5.08
CA ILE A 190 11.30 9.18 -4.91
C ILE A 190 12.77 9.54 -5.12
N THR A 191 13.55 9.40 -4.06
CA THR A 191 15.00 9.58 -4.12
C THR A 191 15.69 8.23 -3.92
N SER A 192 16.71 7.94 -4.70
CA SER A 192 17.49 6.70 -4.61
C SER A 192 18.97 7.03 -4.41
N TYR A 193 19.56 6.39 -3.40
CA TYR A 193 20.98 6.46 -3.05
C TYR A 193 21.61 5.06 -3.21
N PRO A 194 22.91 4.98 -3.55
CA PRO A 194 23.66 3.73 -3.40
C PRO A 194 23.63 3.24 -1.94
N ALA A 195 23.47 1.93 -1.72
CA ALA A 195 23.33 1.35 -0.37
C ALA A 195 24.58 1.50 0.52
N ASP A 196 25.77 1.61 -0.07
CA ASP A 196 27.06 1.74 0.62
C ASP A 196 27.40 3.18 1.02
N ARG A 197 26.56 4.15 0.64
CA ARG A 197 26.79 5.55 0.94
C ARG A 197 26.38 5.86 2.39
N ALA A 198 27.35 6.26 3.20
CA ALA A 198 27.09 6.85 4.51
C ALA A 198 26.26 8.13 4.35
N GLU A 199 25.11 8.19 5.03
CA GLU A 199 24.33 9.41 5.14
C GLU A 199 24.92 10.29 6.25
N GLU A 200 25.34 11.51 5.90
CA GLU A 200 25.77 12.51 6.87
C GLU A 200 24.57 13.08 7.67
N THR A 201 23.35 12.93 7.14
CA THR A 201 22.11 13.41 7.74
C THR A 201 20.97 12.43 7.47
N ARG A 202 20.12 12.20 8.48
CA ARG A 202 18.91 11.39 8.31
C ARG A 202 17.97 12.09 7.32
N PRO A 203 17.63 11.47 6.19
CA PRO A 203 16.76 12.10 5.21
C PRO A 203 15.36 12.31 5.80
N ALA A 204 14.73 13.42 5.43
CA ALA A 204 13.31 13.63 5.75
C ALA A 204 12.48 12.69 4.87
N GLY A 205 11.69 11.79 5.46
CA GLY A 205 10.80 10.86 4.73
C GLY A 205 10.90 9.41 5.20
N ILE A 206 10.21 8.52 4.47
CA ILE A 206 10.29 7.07 4.70
C ILE A 206 11.53 6.53 3.98
N VAL A 207 12.42 5.93 4.76
CA VAL A 207 13.60 5.22 4.27
C VAL A 207 13.22 3.77 4.03
N ILE A 208 13.59 3.24 2.86
CA ILE A 208 13.41 1.84 2.48
C ILE A 208 14.76 1.29 2.05
N ASP A 209 15.33 0.42 2.87
CA ASP A 209 16.63 -0.19 2.59
C ASP A 209 16.47 -1.43 1.70
N LYS A 210 17.24 -1.49 0.61
CA LYS A 210 17.32 -2.63 -0.29
C LYS A 210 18.79 -3.02 -0.51
N SER A 211 19.03 -4.21 -1.05
CA SER A 211 20.39 -4.78 -1.17
C SER A 211 21.42 -3.90 -1.87
N HIS A 212 20.99 -3.05 -2.83
CA HIS A 212 21.89 -2.21 -3.63
C HIS A 212 21.55 -0.72 -3.57
N VAL A 213 20.35 -0.38 -3.10
CA VAL A 213 19.86 1.00 -3.07
C VAL A 213 19.12 1.28 -1.78
N ARG A 214 19.24 2.51 -1.29
CA ARG A 214 18.36 3.09 -0.28
C ARG A 214 17.38 4.02 -0.98
N LEU A 215 16.08 3.77 -0.79
CA LEU A 215 15.04 4.68 -1.27
C LEU A 215 14.63 5.61 -0.13
N VAL A 216 14.41 6.87 -0.45
CA VAL A 216 13.77 7.86 0.42
C VAL A 216 12.53 8.35 -0.29
N ILE A 217 11.37 8.11 0.29
CA ILE A 217 10.08 8.55 -0.24
C ILE A 217 9.60 9.72 0.61
N THR A 218 9.41 10.88 -0.03
CA THR A 218 9.03 12.12 0.65
C THR A 218 7.71 12.65 0.13
N SER A 219 6.94 13.26 1.04
CA SER A 219 5.58 13.68 0.77
C SER A 219 5.42 15.13 0.42
#